data_AF-J9VDQ7-F1
#
_entry.id   AF-J9VDQ7-F1
#
_cell.length_a   1.000
_cell.length_b   1.000
_cell.length_c   1.000
_cell.angle_alpha   90.00
_cell.angle_beta   90.00
_cell.angle_gamma   90.00
#
_symmetry.space_group_name_H-M   'P 1'
#
loop_
_entity.id
_entity.type
_entity.pdbx_description
1 polymer ?
#
loop_
_entity_poly.entity_id
_entity_poly.type
_entity_poly.pdbx_seq_one_letter_code
_entity_poly.pdbx_strand_id
1 'polypeptide(L)'
;WYPIVGSALSIMNARNKTGMLCKAVEHIANEYPDHRGVIGFKIGKDKAVMAINAESLKEMMNNEDFDGRPTGIFYETRTWGLRRGVLLTDEQFWQEQRRFIVRHLKEFGFARKGMTEIIQNEAAQIRKDFGELISQGNGKATVQMQGAFSVYVLNTLWLMMAGIRYGKENNDLRYLQSLLHELFTNIDMMGALFSHFPYLRFVAPRLSGYQQFVEIHECMHKFIGAEVERHQKNFNPDDEPRDLMDVYLHTLQNN
;
A
#
# COMPACT_ATOMS: atom_id res chain seq x y z
N TRP A 1 28.47 4.49 13.68
CA TRP A 1 27.23 3.87 14.18
C TRP A 1 27.51 3.05 15.44
N TYR A 2 26.51 2.81 16.30
CA TYR A 2 26.66 1.90 17.45
C TYR A 2 26.62 0.42 17.02
N PRO A 3 27.21 -0.53 17.79
CA PRO A 3 27.32 -1.92 17.37
C PRO A 3 25.97 -2.61 17.07
N ILE A 4 25.00 -2.47 17.98
CA ILE A 4 23.69 -3.15 17.91
C ILE A 4 22.63 -2.27 17.22
N VAL A 5 22.40 -1.06 17.74
CA VAL A 5 21.33 -0.18 17.23
C VAL A 5 21.71 0.55 15.94
N GLY A 6 22.98 0.58 15.58
CA GLY A 6 23.44 1.29 14.41
C GLY A 6 23.29 2.82 14.55
N SER A 7 22.68 3.44 13.55
CA SER A 7 22.34 4.86 13.45
C SER A 7 20.88 5.14 13.84
N ALA A 8 20.14 4.15 14.36
CA ALA A 8 18.72 4.28 14.68
C ALA A 8 18.42 5.47 15.62
N LEU A 9 19.24 5.66 16.65
CA LEU A 9 19.09 6.77 17.61
C LEU A 9 19.29 8.14 16.95
N SER A 10 20.28 8.26 16.06
CA SER A 10 20.54 9.49 15.32
C SER A 10 19.36 9.84 14.41
N ILE A 11 18.84 8.85 13.67
CA ILE A 11 17.67 9.01 12.80
C ILE A 11 16.43 9.39 13.61
N MET A 12 16.19 8.72 14.75
CA MET A 12 15.05 9.02 15.62
C MET A 12 15.13 10.43 16.20
N ASN A 13 16.30 10.86 16.67
CA ASN A 13 16.48 12.21 17.20
C ASN A 13 16.26 13.27 16.10
N ALA A 14 16.82 13.05 14.90
CA ALA A 14 16.59 13.93 13.77
C ALA A 14 15.10 13.97 13.37
N ARG A 15 14.42 12.83 13.33
CA ARG A 15 12.98 12.74 13.04
C ARG A 15 12.12 13.48 14.07
N ASN A 16 12.46 13.40 15.35
CA ASN A 16 11.75 14.14 16.40
C ASN A 16 11.88 15.66 16.23
N LYS A 17 13.00 16.14 15.67
CA LYS A 17 13.20 17.56 15.37
C LYS A 17 12.53 18.01 14.07
N THR A 18 12.56 17.19 13.02
CA THR A 18 12.12 17.57 11.67
C THR A 18 10.71 17.09 11.31
N GLY A 19 10.12 16.20 12.11
CA GLY A 19 8.79 15.61 11.95
C GLY A 19 8.71 14.47 10.93
N MET A 20 9.52 14.51 9.86
CA MET A 20 9.49 13.52 8.77
C MET A 20 10.84 12.88 8.56
N LEU A 21 10.85 11.60 8.19
CA LEU A 21 12.08 10.86 7.92
C LEU A 21 12.90 11.49 6.79
N CYS A 22 12.30 11.85 5.66
CA CYS A 22 13.03 12.45 4.54
C CYS A 22 13.80 13.71 4.97
N LYS A 23 13.16 14.58 5.74
CA LYS A 23 13.80 15.77 6.33
C LYS A 23 14.86 15.42 7.36
N ALA A 24 14.65 14.36 8.15
CA ALA A 24 15.66 13.87 9.09
C ALA A 24 16.91 13.39 8.38
N VAL A 25 16.75 12.67 7.26
CA VAL A 25 17.84 12.16 6.43
C VAL A 25 18.59 13.31 5.77
N GLU A 26 17.88 14.28 5.20
CA GLU A 26 18.47 15.50 4.64
C GLU A 26 19.23 16.29 5.71
N HIS A 27 18.65 16.46 6.90
CA HIS A 27 19.30 17.12 8.03
C HIS A 27 20.60 16.42 8.42
N ILE A 28 20.59 15.10 8.55
CA ILE A 28 21.79 14.32 8.86
C ILE A 28 22.81 14.41 7.72
N ALA A 29 22.37 14.34 6.46
CA ALA A 29 23.25 14.42 5.31
C ALA A 29 24.06 15.73 5.29
N ASN A 30 23.40 16.85 5.60
CA ASN A 30 24.05 18.16 5.68
C ASN A 30 25.15 18.26 6.75
N GLU A 31 25.23 17.33 7.71
CA GLU A 31 26.33 17.25 8.67
C GLU A 31 27.61 16.63 8.07
N TYR A 32 27.51 15.97 6.90
CA TYR A 32 28.62 15.28 6.23
C TYR A 32 28.98 15.96 4.91
N PRO A 33 29.77 17.05 4.88
CA PRO A 33 29.97 17.89 3.69
C PRO A 33 30.47 17.15 2.43
N ASP A 34 31.11 16.00 2.59
CA ASP A 34 31.58 15.16 1.48
C ASP A 34 30.52 14.17 0.95
N HIS A 35 29.27 14.27 1.39
CA HIS A 35 28.19 13.41 0.93
C HIS A 35 27.92 13.68 -0.56
N ARG A 36 28.29 12.75 -1.45
CA ARG A 36 28.07 12.86 -2.90
C ARG A 36 26.60 12.61 -3.29
N GLY A 37 25.66 13.26 -2.61
CA GLY A 37 24.23 13.04 -2.82
C GLY A 37 23.67 11.74 -2.23
N VAL A 38 24.51 10.93 -1.57
CA VAL A 38 24.13 9.66 -0.95
C VAL A 38 24.62 9.56 0.49
N ILE A 39 23.87 8.87 1.34
CA ILE A 39 24.25 8.59 2.73
C ILE A 39 23.90 7.14 3.12
N GLY A 40 24.79 6.51 3.87
CA GLY A 40 24.61 5.15 4.39
C GLY A 40 24.18 5.13 5.85
N PHE A 41 23.21 4.29 6.18
CA PHE A 41 22.76 4.01 7.53
C PHE A 41 22.86 2.52 7.85
N LYS A 42 23.11 2.21 9.12
CA LYS A 42 22.89 0.87 9.68
C LYS A 42 21.75 0.97 10.69
N ILE A 43 20.72 0.14 10.60
CA ILE A 43 19.61 0.11 11.56
C ILE A 43 19.43 -1.33 12.01
N GLY A 44 19.77 -1.61 13.28
CA GLY A 44 19.79 -2.99 13.76
C GLY A 44 20.72 -3.86 12.91
N LYS A 45 20.15 -4.93 12.33
CA LYS A 45 20.87 -5.83 11.41
C LYS A 45 21.01 -5.28 9.98
N ASP A 46 20.18 -4.32 9.58
CA ASP A 46 20.05 -3.89 8.18
C ASP A 46 20.99 -2.73 7.86
N LYS A 47 21.48 -2.69 6.62
CA LYS A 47 22.24 -1.57 6.06
C LYS A 47 21.40 -0.97 4.93
N ALA A 48 21.23 0.35 4.95
CA ALA A 48 20.46 1.08 3.95
C ALA A 48 21.33 2.21 3.37
N VAL A 49 21.17 2.47 2.08
CA VAL A 49 21.75 3.63 1.42
C VAL A 49 20.59 4.50 0.95
N MET A 50 20.67 5.81 1.20
CA MET A 50 19.66 6.77 0.80
C MET A 50 20.25 7.76 -0.19
N ALA A 51 19.63 7.85 -1.36
CA ALA A 51 19.86 8.92 -2.32
C ALA A 51 19.04 10.15 -1.91
N ILE A 52 19.69 11.31 -1.89
CA ILE A 52 19.15 12.55 -1.31
C ILE A 52 18.89 13.60 -2.38
N ASN A 53 19.83 13.76 -3.33
CA ASN A 53 19.72 14.78 -4.37
C ASN A 53 19.14 14.19 -5.67
N ALA A 54 18.73 15.08 -6.58
CA ALA A 54 18.10 14.69 -7.83
C ALA A 54 19.02 13.86 -8.74
N GLU A 55 20.33 14.10 -8.71
CA GLU A 55 21.30 13.37 -9.53
C GLU A 55 21.42 11.92 -9.09
N SER A 56 21.68 11.67 -7.80
CA SER A 56 21.76 10.32 -7.23
C SER A 56 20.43 9.57 -7.33
N LEU A 57 19.30 10.27 -7.15
CA LEU A 57 17.98 9.66 -7.35
C LEU A 57 17.76 9.25 -8.81
N LYS A 58 18.14 10.10 -9.77
CA LYS A 58 18.03 9.78 -11.20
C LYS A 58 18.95 8.64 -11.58
N GLU A 59 20.17 8.59 -11.06
CA GLU A 59 21.10 7.48 -11.28
C GLU A 59 20.52 6.17 -10.73
N MET A 60 20.06 6.17 -9.48
CA MET A 60 19.45 5.01 -8.83
C MET A 60 18.21 4.51 -9.60
N MET A 61 17.30 5.41 -10.00
CA MET A 61 16.05 5.05 -10.68
C MET A 61 16.24 4.55 -12.12
N ASN A 62 17.42 4.77 -12.73
CA ASN A 62 17.72 4.31 -14.09
C ASN A 62 18.67 3.10 -14.11
N ASN A 63 19.11 2.61 -12.96
CA ASN A 63 20.00 1.45 -12.88
C ASN A 63 19.23 0.22 -12.38
N GLU A 64 19.13 -0.79 -13.25
CA GLU A 64 18.43 -2.05 -12.99
C GLU A 64 19.02 -2.84 -11.79
N ASP A 65 20.28 -2.60 -11.44
CA ASP A 65 20.90 -3.21 -10.24
C ASP A 65 20.19 -2.82 -8.93
N PHE A 66 19.42 -1.71 -8.93
CA PHE A 66 18.64 -1.24 -7.78
C PHE A 66 17.15 -1.63 -7.84
N ASP A 67 16.72 -2.44 -8.83
CA ASP A 67 15.32 -2.85 -8.97
C ASP A 67 14.88 -3.95 -8.00
N GLY A 68 15.81 -4.55 -7.25
CA GLY A 68 15.49 -5.53 -6.22
C GLY A 68 14.53 -4.98 -5.14
N ARG A 69 13.65 -5.83 -4.58
CA ARG A 69 12.81 -5.45 -3.43
C ARG A 69 13.38 -6.03 -2.15
N PRO A 70 13.19 -5.33 -1.03
CA PRO A 70 13.75 -5.76 0.24
C PRO A 70 13.08 -7.05 0.74
N THR A 71 13.88 -7.87 1.42
CA THR A 71 13.48 -9.14 2.05
C THR A 71 13.47 -9.03 3.56
N GLY A 72 12.80 -9.98 4.22
CA GLY A 72 12.81 -10.11 5.67
C GLY A 72 11.43 -9.99 6.31
N ILE A 73 11.43 -10.11 7.65
CA ILE A 73 10.22 -10.35 8.46
C ILE A 73 9.10 -9.37 8.13
N PHE A 74 9.39 -8.07 8.05
CA PHE A 74 8.36 -7.07 7.76
C PHE A 74 7.75 -7.21 6.36
N TYR A 75 8.55 -7.53 5.35
CA TYR A 75 8.09 -7.64 3.97
C TYR A 75 7.35 -8.95 3.72
N GLU A 76 7.85 -10.05 4.28
CA GLU A 76 7.33 -11.40 4.06
C GLU A 76 6.12 -11.75 4.94
N THR A 77 6.03 -11.18 6.16
CA THR A 77 4.90 -11.45 7.07
C THR A 77 3.55 -11.02 6.48
N ARG A 78 3.54 -10.02 5.58
CA ARG A 78 2.32 -9.56 4.88
C ARG A 78 1.61 -10.66 4.09
N THR A 79 2.38 -11.66 3.68
CA THR A 79 1.97 -12.77 2.83
C THR A 79 2.39 -14.11 3.45
N TRP A 80 2.32 -14.20 4.79
CA TRP A 80 2.54 -15.41 5.59
C TRP A 80 3.89 -16.09 5.35
N GLY A 81 4.94 -15.29 5.14
CA GLY A 81 6.30 -15.79 4.91
C GLY A 81 6.62 -16.09 3.45
N LEU A 82 5.68 -15.88 2.53
CA LEU A 82 5.88 -16.04 1.09
C LEU A 82 6.09 -14.68 0.42
N ARG A 83 6.88 -14.60 -0.64
CA ARG A 83 6.97 -13.38 -1.46
C ARG A 83 5.94 -13.44 -2.58
N ARG A 84 4.82 -12.72 -2.44
CA ARG A 84 3.69 -12.74 -3.39
C ARG A 84 3.21 -11.33 -3.74
N GLY A 85 2.42 -11.23 -4.80
CA GLY A 85 1.86 -9.98 -5.31
C GLY A 85 2.81 -9.28 -6.27
N VAL A 86 2.70 -7.94 -6.36
CA VAL A 86 3.52 -7.09 -7.25
C VAL A 86 4.41 -6.11 -6.49
N LEU A 87 4.08 -5.78 -5.24
CA LEU A 87 4.77 -4.72 -4.50
C LEU A 87 6.18 -5.11 -4.02
N LEU A 88 6.36 -6.35 -3.58
CA LEU A 88 7.58 -6.83 -2.88
C LEU A 88 8.19 -8.09 -3.53
N THR A 89 7.86 -8.30 -4.80
CA THR A 89 8.37 -9.37 -5.65
C THR A 89 9.20 -8.78 -6.77
N ASP A 90 10.13 -9.57 -7.31
CA ASP A 90 11.21 -9.07 -8.16
C ASP A 90 11.32 -9.97 -9.40
N GLU A 91 12.23 -9.61 -10.32
CA GLU A 91 12.64 -10.45 -11.44
C GLU A 91 11.47 -10.91 -12.33
N GLN A 92 11.56 -12.14 -12.85
CA GLN A 92 10.59 -12.71 -13.79
C GLN A 92 9.18 -12.79 -13.18
N PHE A 93 9.05 -13.18 -11.91
CA PHE A 93 7.75 -13.29 -11.25
C PHE A 93 7.05 -11.93 -11.18
N TRP A 94 7.77 -10.87 -10.83
CA TRP A 94 7.23 -9.51 -10.84
C TRP A 94 6.78 -9.08 -12.23
N GLN A 95 7.59 -9.35 -13.25
CA GLN A 95 7.24 -8.99 -14.62
C GLN A 95 5.97 -9.70 -15.09
N GLU A 96 5.82 -10.99 -14.80
CA GLU A 96 4.64 -11.79 -15.12
C GLU A 96 3.40 -11.24 -14.40
N GLN A 97 3.45 -11.09 -13.08
CA GLN A 97 2.31 -10.58 -12.29
C GLN A 97 1.93 -9.15 -12.71
N ARG A 98 2.91 -8.26 -12.91
CA ARG A 98 2.63 -6.89 -13.34
C ARG A 98 2.03 -6.84 -14.74
N ARG A 99 2.56 -7.60 -15.71
CA ARG A 99 2.00 -7.66 -17.07
C ARG A 99 0.58 -8.20 -17.04
N PHE A 100 0.33 -9.25 -16.26
CA PHE A 100 -0.98 -9.85 -16.08
C PHE A 100 -1.99 -8.84 -15.52
N ILE A 101 -1.71 -8.23 -14.36
CA ILE A 101 -2.65 -7.30 -13.72
C ILE A 101 -2.90 -6.07 -14.60
N VAL A 102 -1.86 -5.44 -15.13
CA VAL A 102 -2.01 -4.21 -15.93
C VAL A 102 -2.78 -4.47 -17.23
N ARG A 103 -2.57 -5.64 -17.86
CA ARG A 103 -3.31 -6.01 -19.07
C ARG A 103 -4.82 -6.07 -18.78
N HIS A 104 -5.22 -6.85 -17.78
CA HIS A 104 -6.64 -7.09 -17.52
C HIS A 104 -7.32 -5.89 -16.86
N LEU A 105 -6.64 -5.13 -15.99
CA LEU A 105 -7.17 -3.87 -15.50
C LEU A 105 -7.48 -2.89 -16.67
N LYS A 106 -6.64 -2.86 -17.70
CA LYS A 106 -6.90 -2.04 -18.91
C LYS A 106 -8.12 -2.53 -19.69
N GLU A 107 -8.42 -3.81 -19.67
CA GLU A 107 -9.64 -4.38 -20.28
C GLU A 107 -10.89 -3.90 -19.53
N PHE A 108 -10.83 -3.82 -18.19
CA PHE A 108 -11.89 -3.24 -17.34
C PHE A 108 -11.90 -1.70 -17.27
N GLY A 109 -11.11 -1.03 -18.12
CA GLY A 109 -11.16 0.41 -18.31
C GLY A 109 -10.02 1.21 -17.67
N PHE A 110 -9.13 0.59 -16.89
CA PHE A 110 -7.98 1.28 -16.27
C PHE A 110 -7.11 2.00 -17.32
N ALA A 111 -6.79 3.27 -17.04
CA ALA A 111 -6.01 4.13 -17.94
C ALA A 111 -6.58 4.21 -19.39
N ARG A 112 -7.88 3.99 -19.54
CA ARG A 112 -8.64 4.13 -20.80
C ARG A 112 -9.90 4.98 -20.58
N LYS A 113 -10.71 5.14 -21.62
CA LYS A 113 -11.99 5.89 -21.57
C LYS A 113 -12.94 5.37 -20.49
N GLY A 114 -12.98 4.05 -20.25
CA GLY A 114 -13.81 3.44 -19.21
C GLY A 114 -13.52 3.98 -17.80
N MET A 115 -12.25 4.21 -17.44
CA MET A 115 -11.90 4.81 -16.15
C MET A 115 -12.44 6.24 -16.02
N THR A 116 -12.47 7.02 -17.11
CA THR A 116 -13.07 8.36 -17.10
C THR A 116 -14.56 8.30 -16.80
N GLU A 117 -15.28 7.35 -17.40
CA GLU A 117 -16.72 7.16 -17.16
C GLU A 117 -16.99 6.74 -15.71
N ILE A 118 -16.21 5.80 -15.17
CA ILE A 118 -16.28 5.39 -13.76
C ILE A 118 -16.04 6.60 -12.83
N ILE A 119 -15.01 7.40 -13.10
CA ILE A 119 -14.70 8.60 -12.31
C ILE A 119 -15.82 9.64 -12.40
N GLN A 120 -16.38 9.87 -13.60
CA GLN A 120 -17.49 10.81 -13.78
C GLN A 120 -18.74 10.36 -13.02
N ASN A 121 -19.03 9.05 -13.01
CA ASN A 121 -20.11 8.47 -12.23
C ASN A 121 -19.87 8.69 -10.73
N GLU A 122 -18.68 8.39 -10.21
CA GLU A 122 -18.37 8.64 -8.80
C GLU A 122 -18.43 10.13 -8.44
N ALA A 123 -17.97 11.02 -9.32
CA ALA A 123 -18.06 12.47 -9.12
C ALA A 123 -19.52 12.95 -9.08
N ALA A 124 -20.40 12.38 -9.92
CA ALA A 124 -21.83 12.68 -9.88
C ALA A 124 -22.45 12.24 -8.55
N GLN A 125 -22.02 11.10 -7.99
CA GLN A 125 -22.49 10.59 -6.71
C GLN A 125 -22.01 11.46 -5.55
N ILE A 126 -20.74 11.91 -5.56
CA ILE A 126 -20.24 12.90 -4.59
C ILE A 126 -21.12 14.14 -4.55
N ARG A 127 -21.45 14.71 -5.73
CA ARG A 127 -22.30 15.91 -5.82
C ARG A 127 -23.69 15.66 -5.26
N LYS A 128 -24.27 14.49 -5.56
CA LYS A 128 -25.58 14.10 -5.04
C LYS A 128 -25.55 14.02 -3.52
N ASP A 129 -24.59 13.29 -2.96
CA ASP A 129 -24.50 13.03 -1.53
C ASP A 129 -24.18 14.30 -0.73
N PHE A 130 -23.36 15.21 -1.28
CA PHE A 130 -23.13 16.53 -0.68
C PHE A 130 -24.35 17.44 -0.82
N GLY A 131 -25.05 17.39 -1.95
CA GLY A 131 -26.31 18.10 -2.14
C GLY A 131 -27.35 17.71 -1.10
N GLU A 132 -27.52 16.40 -0.86
CA GLU A 132 -28.44 15.87 0.15
C GLU A 132 -28.07 16.33 1.57
N LEU A 133 -26.77 16.31 1.93
CA LEU A 133 -26.31 16.82 3.23
C LEU A 133 -26.61 18.31 3.41
N ILE A 134 -26.40 19.12 2.36
CA ILE A 134 -26.68 20.56 2.38
C ILE A 134 -28.18 20.81 2.52
N SER A 135 -29.01 20.06 1.79
CA SER A 135 -30.47 20.17 1.88
C SER A 135 -30.98 19.81 3.28
N GLN A 136 -30.43 18.77 3.90
CA GLN A 136 -30.78 18.36 5.27
C GLN A 136 -30.35 19.41 6.32
N GLY A 137 -29.24 20.12 6.08
CA GLY A 137 -28.73 21.15 6.97
C GLY A 137 -29.23 22.57 6.68
N ASN A 138 -30.43 22.73 6.12
CA ASN A 138 -31.04 24.03 5.79
C ASN A 138 -30.14 24.93 4.92
N GLY A 139 -29.47 24.34 3.93
CA GLY A 139 -28.58 25.05 3.01
C GLY A 139 -27.13 25.17 3.48
N LYS A 140 -26.75 24.53 4.60
CA LYS A 140 -25.37 24.46 5.09
C LYS A 140 -25.05 23.06 5.60
N ALA A 141 -23.84 22.57 5.35
CA ALA A 141 -23.36 21.32 5.91
C ALA A 141 -21.90 21.46 6.35
N THR A 142 -21.56 20.80 7.47
CA THR A 142 -20.17 20.63 7.90
C THR A 142 -19.73 19.22 7.53
N VAL A 143 -18.69 19.11 6.72
CA VAL A 143 -18.18 17.82 6.23
C VAL A 143 -16.76 17.63 6.76
N GLN A 144 -16.50 16.47 7.37
CA GLN A 144 -15.14 16.06 7.70
C GLN A 144 -14.41 15.71 6.40
N MET A 145 -13.43 16.52 6.01
CA MET A 145 -12.69 16.31 4.75
C MET A 145 -11.81 15.05 4.77
N GLN A 146 -11.38 14.61 5.96
CA GLN A 146 -10.67 13.34 6.11
C GLN A 146 -11.61 12.19 5.73
N GLY A 147 -11.28 11.49 4.64
CA GLY A 147 -12.07 10.37 4.16
C GLY A 147 -13.27 10.73 3.28
N ALA A 148 -13.59 12.02 3.10
CA ALA A 148 -14.78 12.47 2.36
C ALA A 148 -14.87 11.92 0.93
N PHE A 149 -13.72 11.70 0.30
CA PHE A 149 -13.62 11.18 -1.07
C PHE A 149 -13.17 9.72 -1.14
N SER A 150 -12.73 9.14 -0.02
CA SER A 150 -12.03 7.86 -0.01
C SER A 150 -12.89 6.70 -0.49
N VAL A 151 -14.18 6.66 -0.09
CA VAL A 151 -15.16 5.66 -0.57
C VAL A 151 -15.28 5.68 -2.09
N TYR A 152 -15.41 6.86 -2.67
CA TYR A 152 -15.60 7.03 -4.13
C TYR A 152 -14.33 6.66 -4.90
N VAL A 153 -13.16 7.09 -4.41
CA VAL A 153 -11.86 6.72 -5.01
C VAL A 153 -11.67 5.20 -4.92
N LEU A 154 -11.96 4.60 -3.77
CA LEU A 154 -11.82 3.16 -3.58
C LEU A 154 -12.80 2.37 -4.45
N ASN A 155 -14.04 2.85 -4.62
CA ASN A 155 -15.03 2.27 -5.53
C ASN A 155 -14.53 2.20 -6.96
N THR A 156 -13.81 3.22 -7.46
CA THR A 156 -13.29 3.18 -8.84
C THR A 156 -12.40 1.97 -9.08
N LEU A 157 -11.50 1.67 -8.13
CA LEU A 157 -10.60 0.53 -8.21
C LEU A 157 -11.31 -0.77 -7.89
N TRP A 158 -12.16 -0.77 -6.86
CA TRP A 158 -12.86 -1.97 -6.40
C TRP A 158 -13.83 -2.51 -7.47
N LEU A 159 -14.47 -1.62 -8.24
CA LEU A 159 -15.30 -2.01 -9.38
C LEU A 159 -14.51 -2.79 -10.44
N MET A 160 -13.28 -2.37 -10.74
CA MET A 160 -12.41 -3.09 -11.70
C MET A 160 -11.83 -4.39 -11.11
N MET A 161 -11.64 -4.45 -9.79
CA MET A 161 -11.03 -5.61 -9.15
C MET A 161 -12.02 -6.73 -8.82
N ALA A 162 -13.24 -6.38 -8.42
CA ALA A 162 -14.22 -7.32 -7.86
C ALA A 162 -15.64 -7.15 -8.45
N GLY A 163 -15.81 -6.29 -9.46
CA GLY A 163 -17.10 -6.10 -10.13
C GLY A 163 -18.18 -5.41 -9.28
N ILE A 164 -17.84 -4.97 -8.06
CA ILE A 164 -18.79 -4.37 -7.12
C ILE A 164 -18.59 -2.87 -7.03
N ARG A 165 -19.71 -2.15 -7.02
CA ARG A 165 -19.76 -0.79 -6.52
C ARG A 165 -20.53 -0.74 -5.21
N TYR A 166 -19.90 -0.24 -4.15
CA TYR A 166 -20.59 -0.06 -2.87
C TYR A 166 -21.27 1.31 -2.79
N GLY A 167 -22.44 1.35 -2.16
CA GLY A 167 -23.07 2.60 -1.76
C GLY A 167 -22.31 3.29 -0.62
N LYS A 168 -22.47 4.60 -0.46
CA LYS A 168 -21.82 5.39 0.60
C LYS A 168 -22.05 4.86 2.01
N GLU A 169 -23.24 4.30 2.27
CA GLU A 169 -23.64 3.76 3.58
C GLU A 169 -23.30 2.28 3.76
N ASN A 170 -22.63 1.64 2.79
CA ASN A 170 -22.20 0.26 2.96
C ASN A 170 -21.02 0.17 3.94
N ASN A 171 -21.17 -0.72 4.93
CA ASN A 171 -20.20 -0.90 5.99
C ASN A 171 -18.92 -1.61 5.54
N ASP A 172 -18.98 -2.45 4.51
CA ASP A 172 -17.85 -3.26 4.03
C ASP A 172 -16.76 -2.38 3.42
N LEU A 173 -17.13 -1.39 2.60
CA LEU A 173 -16.14 -0.50 2.00
C LEU A 173 -15.56 0.48 3.03
N ARG A 174 -16.36 0.94 3.99
CA ARG A 174 -15.88 1.75 5.11
C ARG A 174 -14.90 0.94 5.97
N TYR A 175 -15.17 -0.34 6.17
CA TYR A 175 -14.28 -1.24 6.87
C TYR A 175 -12.97 -1.46 6.10
N LEU A 176 -13.02 -1.70 4.79
CA LEU A 176 -11.81 -1.76 3.95
C LEU A 176 -11.02 -0.45 4.02
N GLN A 177 -11.71 0.69 3.96
CA GLN A 177 -11.07 2.00 4.10
C GLN A 177 -10.40 2.16 5.48
N SER A 178 -11.03 1.74 6.57
CA SER A 178 -10.41 1.81 7.90
C SER A 178 -9.18 0.91 7.99
N LEU A 179 -9.23 -0.29 7.42
CA LEU A 179 -8.06 -1.18 7.36
C LEU A 179 -6.92 -0.56 6.56
N LEU A 180 -7.20 0.03 5.40
CA LEU A 180 -6.19 0.72 4.59
C LEU A 180 -5.61 1.95 5.31
N HIS A 181 -6.46 2.73 5.98
CA HIS A 181 -6.01 3.88 6.75
C HIS A 181 -5.09 3.45 7.89
N GLU A 182 -5.49 2.44 8.66
CA GLU A 182 -4.70 1.89 9.75
C GLU A 182 -3.37 1.31 9.24
N LEU A 183 -3.40 0.61 8.12
CA LEU A 183 -2.21 0.09 7.43
C LEU A 183 -1.23 1.22 7.09
N PHE A 184 -1.69 2.28 6.41
CA PHE A 184 -0.81 3.38 5.99
C PHE A 184 -0.34 4.29 7.12
N THR A 185 -1.12 4.40 8.20
CA THR A 185 -0.72 5.18 9.38
C THR A 185 0.28 4.43 10.25
N ASN A 186 0.17 3.10 10.37
CA ASN A 186 1.02 2.30 11.26
C ASN A 186 2.26 1.71 10.59
N ILE A 187 2.32 1.69 9.25
CA ILE A 187 3.44 1.08 8.50
C ILE A 187 4.36 2.15 7.94
N ASP A 188 5.56 2.26 8.53
CA ASP A 188 6.66 3.04 7.98
C ASP A 188 7.44 2.21 6.96
N MET A 189 7.67 2.76 5.77
CA MET A 189 8.33 2.07 4.65
C MET A 189 9.80 1.74 4.92
N MET A 190 10.43 2.40 5.92
CA MET A 190 11.78 2.05 6.38
C MET A 190 11.86 0.71 7.10
N GLY A 191 10.72 0.10 7.41
CA GLY A 191 10.63 -1.10 8.22
C GLY A 191 10.22 -0.79 9.65
N ALA A 192 9.63 -1.79 10.28
CA ALA A 192 9.24 -1.72 11.69
C ALA A 192 10.38 -2.14 12.62
N LEU A 193 10.30 -1.75 13.89
CA LEU A 193 11.27 -2.13 14.92
C LEU A 193 11.46 -3.65 15.00
N PHE A 194 10.39 -4.43 14.86
CA PHE A 194 10.46 -5.89 14.83
C PHE A 194 11.22 -6.47 13.63
N SER A 195 11.40 -5.69 12.55
CA SER A 195 12.18 -6.10 11.38
C SER A 195 13.67 -5.93 11.63
N HIS A 196 14.06 -4.74 12.08
CA HIS A 196 15.46 -4.39 12.35
C HIS A 196 16.03 -5.15 13.56
N PHE A 197 15.17 -5.47 14.52
CA PHE A 197 15.48 -6.26 15.71
C PHE A 197 14.53 -7.47 15.83
N PRO A 198 14.81 -8.58 15.11
CA PRO A 198 13.92 -9.74 15.00
C PRO A 198 13.41 -10.31 16.33
N TYR A 199 14.23 -10.28 17.38
CA TYR A 199 13.87 -10.81 18.69
C TYR A 199 12.70 -10.05 19.34
N LEU A 200 12.47 -8.78 18.98
CA LEU A 200 11.38 -7.98 19.53
C LEU A 200 10.00 -8.54 19.19
N ARG A 201 9.86 -9.30 18.10
CA ARG A 201 8.58 -9.96 17.76
C ARG A 201 8.18 -11.01 18.81
N PHE A 202 9.14 -11.57 19.54
CA PHE A 202 8.88 -12.58 20.58
C PHE A 202 8.84 -11.96 21.97
N VAL A 203 9.75 -11.01 22.26
CA VAL A 203 9.88 -10.41 23.60
C VAL A 203 8.86 -9.31 23.85
N ALA A 204 8.56 -8.51 22.82
CA ALA A 204 7.70 -7.33 22.94
C ALA A 204 6.85 -7.12 21.67
N PRO A 205 5.97 -8.08 21.31
CA PRO A 205 5.23 -8.07 20.04
C PRO A 205 4.35 -6.83 19.86
N ARG A 206 3.72 -6.33 20.93
CA ARG A 206 2.89 -5.11 20.87
C ARG A 206 3.70 -3.82 20.81
N LEU A 207 4.78 -3.73 21.59
CA LEU A 207 5.62 -2.52 21.64
C LEU A 207 6.44 -2.35 20.37
N SER A 208 6.79 -3.45 19.71
CA SER A 208 7.53 -3.44 18.45
C SER A 208 6.67 -3.18 17.22
N GLY A 209 5.33 -3.18 17.38
CA GLY A 209 4.37 -3.04 16.27
C GLY A 209 4.04 -4.36 15.55
N TYR A 210 4.65 -5.48 15.95
CA TYR A 210 4.49 -6.76 15.24
C TYR A 210 3.07 -7.31 15.34
N GLN A 211 2.49 -7.29 16.55
CA GLN A 211 1.14 -7.82 16.76
C GLN A 211 0.10 -7.04 15.95
N GLN A 212 0.13 -5.70 16.02
CA GLN A 212 -0.78 -4.85 15.26
C GLN A 212 -0.60 -5.05 13.75
N PHE A 213 0.65 -5.18 13.29
CA PHE A 213 0.95 -5.45 11.90
C PHE A 213 0.33 -6.77 11.41
N VAL A 214 0.45 -7.86 12.17
CA VAL A 214 -0.14 -9.16 11.83
C VAL A 214 -1.67 -9.08 11.84
N GLU A 215 -2.26 -8.50 12.89
CA GLU A 215 -3.72 -8.38 13.04
C GLU A 215 -4.36 -7.61 11.86
N ILE A 216 -3.77 -6.49 11.43
CA ILE A 216 -4.26 -5.72 10.28
C ILE A 216 -4.18 -6.53 8.98
N HIS A 217 -3.09 -7.26 8.76
CA HIS A 217 -2.94 -8.09 7.55
C HIS A 217 -3.89 -9.29 7.55
N GLU A 218 -4.16 -9.89 8.71
CA GLU A 218 -5.18 -10.93 8.84
C GLU A 218 -6.59 -10.39 8.52
N CYS A 219 -6.94 -9.20 9.02
CA CYS A 219 -8.21 -8.55 8.70
C CYS A 219 -8.35 -8.25 7.19
N MET A 220 -7.31 -7.68 6.57
CA MET A 220 -7.29 -7.47 5.11
C MET A 220 -7.43 -8.79 4.35
N HIS A 221 -6.71 -9.84 4.76
CA HIS A 221 -6.78 -11.13 4.09
C HIS A 221 -8.15 -11.78 4.21
N LYS A 222 -8.79 -11.70 5.38
CA LYS A 222 -10.16 -12.19 5.57
C LYS A 222 -11.14 -11.43 4.69
N PHE A 223 -11.02 -10.11 4.61
CA PHE A 223 -11.88 -9.28 3.76
C PHE A 223 -11.76 -9.65 2.27
N ILE A 224 -10.52 -9.66 1.75
CA ILE A 224 -10.27 -10.00 0.35
C ILE A 224 -10.59 -11.47 0.08
N GLY A 225 -10.27 -12.36 1.02
CA GLY A 225 -10.54 -13.80 0.93
C GLY A 225 -12.03 -14.11 0.82
N ALA A 226 -12.87 -13.47 1.64
CA ALA A 226 -14.32 -13.62 1.56
C ALA A 226 -14.87 -13.20 0.19
N GLU A 227 -14.29 -12.15 -0.41
CA GLU A 227 -14.67 -11.70 -1.74
C GLU A 227 -14.22 -12.70 -2.82
N VAL A 228 -12.99 -13.21 -2.74
CA VAL A 228 -12.48 -14.26 -3.65
C VAL A 228 -13.32 -15.54 -3.55
N GLU A 229 -13.68 -15.98 -2.34
CA GLU A 229 -14.58 -17.11 -2.14
C GLU A 229 -15.96 -16.89 -2.78
N ARG A 230 -16.46 -15.65 -2.76
CA ARG A 230 -17.72 -15.30 -3.42
C ARG A 230 -17.61 -15.38 -4.94
N HIS A 231 -16.49 -14.96 -5.51
CA HIS A 231 -16.22 -15.13 -6.94
C HIS A 231 -16.13 -16.63 -7.27
N GLN A 232 -15.38 -17.41 -6.49
CA GLN A 232 -15.24 -18.86 -6.68
C GLN A 232 -16.59 -19.60 -6.65
N LYS A 233 -17.49 -19.26 -5.73
CA LYS A 233 -18.82 -19.89 -5.63
C LYS A 233 -19.72 -19.60 -6.82
N ASN A 234 -19.58 -18.42 -7.42
CA ASN A 234 -20.38 -17.97 -8.55
C ASN A 234 -19.62 -18.05 -9.87
N PHE A 235 -18.50 -18.78 -9.89
CA PHE A 235 -17.60 -18.85 -11.03
C PHE A 235 -18.12 -19.87 -12.04
N ASN A 236 -18.23 -19.45 -13.30
CA ASN A 236 -18.52 -20.31 -14.43
C ASN A 236 -17.39 -20.17 -15.48
N PRO A 237 -16.68 -21.26 -15.82
CA PRO A 237 -15.60 -21.23 -16.81
C PRO A 237 -16.03 -20.85 -18.23
N ASP A 238 -17.33 -20.91 -18.54
CA ASP A 238 -17.84 -20.54 -19.86
C ASP A 238 -18.21 -19.04 -19.94
N ASP A 239 -18.29 -18.34 -18.81
CA ASP A 239 -18.68 -16.93 -18.76
C ASP A 239 -17.49 -16.00 -18.99
N GLU A 240 -17.76 -14.85 -19.63
CA GLU A 240 -16.77 -13.79 -19.74
C GLU A 240 -16.41 -13.23 -18.35
N PRO A 241 -15.11 -13.04 -18.04
CA PRO A 241 -14.69 -12.49 -16.75
C PRO A 241 -15.26 -11.09 -16.51
N ARG A 242 -15.86 -10.88 -15.34
CA ARG A 242 -16.49 -9.60 -14.98
C ARG A 242 -15.50 -8.58 -14.42
N ASP A 243 -14.41 -9.07 -13.85
CA ASP A 243 -13.41 -8.30 -13.12
C ASP A 243 -12.08 -9.06 -13.01
N LEU A 244 -11.10 -8.42 -12.37
CA LEU A 244 -9.76 -9.00 -12.21
C LEU A 244 -9.76 -10.31 -11.39
N MET A 245 -10.66 -10.48 -10.41
CA MET A 245 -10.73 -11.71 -9.61
C MET A 245 -11.19 -12.89 -10.47
N ASP A 246 -12.24 -12.71 -11.28
CA ASP A 246 -12.70 -13.74 -12.22
C ASP A 246 -11.61 -14.12 -13.24
N VAL A 247 -10.86 -13.14 -13.75
CA VAL A 247 -9.73 -13.39 -14.66
C VAL A 247 -8.66 -14.27 -13.99
N TYR A 248 -8.34 -14.01 -12.72
CA TYR A 248 -7.42 -14.85 -11.97
C TYR A 248 -7.95 -16.28 -11.82
N LEU A 249 -9.23 -16.46 -11.51
CA LEU A 249 -9.84 -17.78 -11.38
C LEU A 249 -9.80 -18.57 -12.69
N HIS A 250 -10.13 -17.93 -13.81
CA HIS A 250 -9.97 -18.49 -15.16
C HIS A 250 -8.54 -18.94 -15.44
N THR A 251 -7.57 -18.09 -15.12
CA THR A 251 -6.14 -18.37 -15.37
C THR A 251 -5.63 -19.53 -14.50
N LEU A 252 -6.16 -19.68 -13.28
CA LEU A 252 -5.77 -20.76 -12.37
C LEU A 252 -6.39 -22.11 -12.75
N GLN A 253 -7.49 -22.14 -13.51
CA GLN A 253 -8.06 -23.39 -14.03
C GLN A 253 -7.39 -23.85 -15.34
N ASN A 254 -6.93 -22.90 -16.15
CA ASN A 254 -6.32 -23.17 -17.45
C ASN A 254 -4.80 -23.45 -17.40
N ASN A 255 -4.19 -23.37 -16.22
CA ASN A 255 -2.79 -23.74 -15.94
C ASN A 255 -2.74 -25.05 -15.16
#